data_AF-G7YEJ2-F1
#
_entry.id   AF-G7YEJ2-F1
#
_cell.length_a   1.000
_cell.length_b   1.000
_cell.length_c   1.000
_cell.angle_alpha   90.00
_cell.angle_beta   90.00
_cell.angle_gamma   90.00
#
_symmetry.space_group_name_H-M   'P 1'
#
loop_
_entity.id
_entity.type
_entity.pdbx_description
1 polymer ?
#
loop_
_entity_poly.entity_id
_entity_poly.type
_entity_poly.pdbx_seq_one_letter_code
_entity_poly.pdbx_strand_id
1 'polypeptide(L)'
;MDEGFRWFGLFIIFVSIGTSVSALITERWGCGGLFTGCQNTEWKTVAAIVGGLTVAGTFCMVVLFVIEFLSLCIAALRSSRMVLIVRYILVLLAMACTLTAVLFYTAKIGRMWSYFLAVCSGVLCVQVGFLLVVREFTKSPHSGMIRIE
;
A
#
# COMPACT_ATOMS: atom_id res chain seq x y z
N MET A 1 -20.54 8.81 4.16
CA MET A 1 -19.48 7.89 3.69
C MET A 1 -19.87 6.51 4.17
N ASP A 2 -20.40 5.72 3.26
CA ASP A 2 -21.16 4.52 3.58
C ASP A 2 -20.25 3.46 4.18
N GLU A 3 -20.76 2.75 5.19
CA GLU A 3 -20.03 1.75 5.96
C GLU A 3 -19.35 0.70 5.06
N GLY A 4 -19.98 0.34 3.94
CA GLY A 4 -19.44 -0.57 2.94
C GLY A 4 -18.13 -0.11 2.29
N PHE A 5 -17.94 1.19 2.06
CA PHE A 5 -16.69 1.73 1.50
C PHE A 5 -15.50 1.54 2.45
N ARG A 6 -15.76 1.56 3.76
CA ARG A 6 -14.74 1.40 4.80
C ARG A 6 -14.30 -0.05 4.94
N TRP A 7 -15.26 -0.99 4.87
CA TRP A 7 -14.97 -2.42 4.82
C TRP A 7 -14.15 -2.80 3.60
N PHE A 8 -14.44 -2.19 2.45
CA PHE A 8 -13.65 -2.38 1.23
C PHE A 8 -12.20 -1.91 1.41
N GLY A 9 -11.97 -0.73 2.01
CA GLY A 9 -10.63 -0.24 2.31
C GLY A 9 -9.84 -1.18 3.23
N LEU A 10 -10.48 -1.69 4.29
CA LEU A 10 -9.87 -2.69 5.18
C LEU A 10 -9.53 -3.99 4.46
N PHE A 11 -10.42 -4.46 3.59
CA PHE A 11 -10.19 -5.66 2.79
C PHE A 11 -8.96 -5.49 1.89
N ILE A 12 -8.81 -4.34 1.23
CA ILE A 12 -7.62 -4.05 0.40
C ILE A 12 -6.34 -4.06 1.23
N ILE A 13 -6.34 -3.42 2.41
CA ILE A 13 -5.14 -3.40 3.27
C ILE A 13 -4.80 -4.83 3.74
N PHE A 14 -5.80 -5.62 4.12
CA PHE A 14 -5.61 -7.02 4.52
C PHE A 14 -4.99 -7.85 3.39
N VAL A 15 -5.53 -7.74 2.17
CA VAL A 15 -4.98 -8.42 0.99
C VAL A 15 -3.55 -7.95 0.71
N SER A 16 -3.27 -6.65 0.78
CA SER A 16 -1.91 -6.09 0.59
C SER A 16 -0.90 -6.67 1.59
N ILE A 17 -1.28 -6.79 2.86
CA ILE A 17 -0.43 -7.42 3.89
C ILE A 17 -0.21 -8.89 3.52
N GLY A 18 -1.28 -9.62 3.18
CA GLY A 18 -1.20 -11.03 2.78
C GLY A 18 -0.26 -11.25 1.59
N THR A 19 -0.34 -10.41 0.55
CA THR A 19 0.55 -10.48 -0.61
C THR A 19 1.99 -10.12 -0.26
N SER A 20 2.21 -9.15 0.63
CA SER A 20 3.55 -8.74 1.07
C SER A 20 4.23 -9.84 1.88
N VAL A 21 3.49 -10.46 2.81
CA VAL A 21 3.98 -11.63 3.58
C VAL A 21 4.23 -12.81 2.64
N SER A 22 3.31 -13.08 1.70
CA SER A 22 3.48 -14.14 0.71
C SER A 22 4.74 -13.95 -0.13
N ALA A 23 5.06 -12.70 -0.52
CA ALA A 23 6.30 -12.40 -1.23
C ALA A 23 7.52 -12.75 -0.37
N LEU A 24 7.53 -12.40 0.91
CA LEU A 24 8.64 -12.67 1.83
C LEU A 24 8.92 -14.17 2.03
N ILE A 25 7.88 -15.00 2.09
CA ILE A 25 8.01 -16.45 2.32
C ILE A 25 8.24 -17.25 1.04
N THR A 26 7.90 -16.69 -0.13
CA THR A 26 8.00 -17.41 -1.41
C THR A 26 9.45 -17.57 -1.83
N GLU A 27 9.81 -18.77 -2.32
CA GLU A 27 11.18 -19.11 -2.75
C GLU A 27 11.45 -18.88 -4.24
N ARG A 28 10.70 -17.99 -4.89
CA ARG A 28 10.77 -17.76 -6.34
C ARG A 28 11.39 -16.42 -6.71
N TRP A 29 12.37 -15.93 -5.95
CA TRP A 29 13.09 -14.67 -6.21
C TRP A 29 14.24 -14.81 -7.22
N GLY A 30 14.23 -15.85 -8.06
CA GLY A 30 15.32 -16.16 -9.01
C GLY A 30 16.55 -16.82 -8.37
N CYS A 31 16.89 -16.44 -7.14
CA CYS A 31 17.94 -17.06 -6.31
C CYS A 31 17.38 -17.99 -5.19
N GLY A 32 16.12 -18.42 -5.31
CA GLY A 32 15.42 -19.16 -4.26
C GLY A 32 14.67 -18.22 -3.30
N GLY A 33 14.73 -18.50 -2.00
CA GLY A 33 14.16 -17.65 -0.95
C GLY A 33 14.96 -16.37 -0.68
N LEU A 34 14.25 -15.30 -0.34
CA LEU A 34 14.84 -13.99 -0.08
C LEU A 34 15.79 -14.01 1.15
N PHE A 35 15.41 -14.74 2.19
CA PHE A 35 16.17 -14.88 3.45
C PHE A 35 17.08 -16.11 3.51
N THR A 36 17.02 -16.99 2.51
CA THR A 36 17.78 -18.23 2.50
C THR A 36 18.72 -18.23 1.30
N GLY A 37 18.20 -18.54 0.12
CA GLY A 37 18.97 -18.66 -1.12
C GLY A 37 19.71 -17.38 -1.50
N CYS A 38 18.99 -16.25 -1.58
CA CYS A 38 19.58 -14.98 -1.99
C CYS A 38 20.59 -14.41 -0.98
N GLN A 39 20.52 -14.81 0.30
CA GLN A 39 21.50 -14.41 1.31
C GLN A 39 22.85 -15.15 1.22
N ASN A 40 22.87 -16.33 0.62
CA ASN A 40 24.07 -17.17 0.49
C ASN A 40 24.83 -16.92 -0.82
N THR A 41 24.49 -15.86 -1.56
CA THR A 41 25.09 -15.51 -2.84
C THR A 41 25.66 -14.09 -2.81
N GLU A 42 26.26 -13.65 -3.91
CA GLU A 42 26.72 -12.26 -4.12
C GLU A 42 25.60 -11.21 -3.93
N TRP A 43 24.34 -11.63 -3.96
CA TRP A 43 23.16 -10.79 -3.80
C TRP A 43 22.80 -10.49 -2.34
N LYS A 44 23.58 -10.97 -1.35
CA LYS A 44 23.29 -10.85 0.08
C LYS A 44 22.88 -9.43 0.51
N THR A 45 23.65 -8.42 0.12
CA THR A 45 23.38 -7.01 0.48
C THR A 45 22.07 -6.52 -0.14
N VAL A 46 21.81 -6.88 -1.39
CA VAL A 46 20.57 -6.51 -2.09
C VAL A 46 19.38 -7.21 -1.44
N ALA A 47 19.49 -8.52 -1.18
CA ALA A 47 18.45 -9.31 -0.52
C ALA A 47 18.12 -8.77 0.88
N ALA A 48 19.14 -8.36 1.65
CA ALA A 48 18.94 -7.73 2.96
C ALA A 48 18.22 -6.38 2.86
N ILE A 49 18.58 -5.53 1.89
CA ILE A 49 17.91 -4.24 1.66
C ILE A 49 16.45 -4.45 1.23
N VAL A 50 16.23 -5.32 0.24
CA VAL A 50 14.89 -5.64 -0.28
C VAL A 50 14.01 -6.24 0.82
N GLY A 51 14.55 -7.21 1.58
CA GLY A 51 13.85 -7.82 2.71
C GLY A 51 13.53 -6.81 3.80
N GLY A 52 14.51 -5.99 4.20
CA GLY A 52 14.33 -4.95 5.22
C GLY A 52 13.29 -3.91 4.84
N LEU A 53 13.34 -3.37 3.61
CA LEU A 53 12.35 -2.43 3.09
C LEU A 53 10.96 -3.06 3.00
N THR A 54 10.86 -4.31 2.55
CA THR A 54 9.57 -5.02 2.44
C THR A 54 8.96 -5.27 3.82
N VAL A 55 9.76 -5.69 4.80
CA VAL A 55 9.32 -5.88 6.20
C VAL A 55 8.89 -4.54 6.81
N ALA A 56 9.68 -3.47 6.63
CA ALA A 56 9.34 -2.14 7.13
C ALA A 56 8.03 -1.60 6.52
N GLY A 57 7.85 -1.77 5.20
CA GLY A 57 6.62 -1.39 4.51
C GLY A 57 5.42 -2.21 5.00
N THR A 58 5.59 -3.52 5.16
CA THR A 58 4.54 -4.42 5.69
C THR A 58 4.14 -4.02 7.11
N PHE A 59 5.10 -3.68 7.96
CA PHE A 59 4.84 -3.19 9.32
C PHE A 59 4.00 -1.90 9.30
N CYS A 60 4.32 -0.95 8.43
CA CYS A 60 3.52 0.26 8.26
C CYS A 60 2.08 -0.05 7.82
N MET A 61 1.88 -1.03 6.93
CA MET A 61 0.54 -1.49 6.52
C MET A 61 -0.23 -2.14 7.67
N VAL A 62 0.44 -2.90 8.54
CA VAL A 62 -0.20 -3.49 9.74
C VAL A 62 -0.65 -2.38 10.69
N VAL A 63 0.17 -1.35 10.93
CA VAL A 63 -0.22 -0.20 11.76
C VAL A 63 -1.43 0.52 11.14
N LEU A 64 -1.44 0.72 9.82
CA LEU A 64 -2.60 1.28 9.11
C LEU A 64 -3.85 0.44 9.27
N PHE A 65 -3.74 -0.88 9.13
CA PHE A 65 -4.85 -1.80 9.32
C PHE A 65 -5.46 -1.66 10.71
N VAL A 66 -4.63 -1.60 11.75
CA VAL A 66 -5.08 -1.41 13.14
C VAL A 66 -5.77 -0.06 13.30
N ILE A 67 -5.21 1.03 12.76
CA ILE A 67 -5.83 2.36 12.84
C ILE A 67 -7.19 2.39 12.13
N GLU A 68 -7.32 1.80 10.94
CA GLU A 68 -8.58 1.74 10.20
C GLU A 68 -9.62 0.88 10.94
N PHE A 69 -9.20 -0.26 11.49
CA PHE A 69 -10.06 -1.13 12.29
C PHE A 69 -10.58 -0.40 13.53
N LEU A 70 -9.70 0.22 14.32
CA LEU A 70 -10.08 1.01 15.50
C LEU A 70 -11.01 2.17 15.14
N SER A 71 -10.85 2.74 13.96
CA SER A 71 -11.67 3.85 13.50
C SER A 71 -13.08 3.42 13.11
N LEU A 72 -13.32 2.14 12.78
CA LEU A 72 -14.67 1.58 12.67
C LEU A 72 -15.38 1.64 14.02
N CYS A 73 -14.70 1.19 15.08
CA CYS A 73 -15.25 1.09 16.43
C CYS A 73 -15.36 2.44 17.14
N ILE A 74 -14.43 3.37 16.89
CA ILE A 74 -14.28 4.61 17.67
C ILE A 74 -14.51 5.83 16.77
N ALA A 75 -15.61 6.54 17.00
CA ALA A 75 -15.97 7.74 16.23
C ALA A 75 -14.99 8.92 16.44
N ALA A 76 -14.37 9.04 17.62
CA ALA A 76 -13.40 10.10 17.90
C ALA A 76 -12.15 10.01 17.01
N LEU A 77 -11.64 8.80 16.75
CA LEU A 77 -10.51 8.55 15.84
C LEU A 77 -10.86 8.91 14.40
N ARG A 78 -12.15 8.81 14.03
CA ARG A 78 -12.67 9.10 12.69
C ARG A 78 -12.63 10.58 12.35
N SER A 79 -12.95 11.45 13.31
CA SER A 79 -13.04 12.90 13.09
C SER A 79 -11.73 13.63 13.39
N SER A 80 -10.72 12.93 13.92
CA SER A 80 -9.46 13.55 14.33
C SER A 80 -8.58 13.88 13.11
N ARG A 81 -8.27 15.18 12.94
CA ARG A 81 -7.32 15.65 11.92
C ARG A 81 -5.93 15.04 12.08
N MET A 82 -5.48 14.82 13.32
CA MET A 82 -4.18 14.18 13.59
C MET A 82 -4.14 12.75 13.04
N VAL A 83 -5.20 11.97 13.26
CA VAL A 83 -5.28 10.58 12.77
C VAL A 83 -5.26 10.54 11.24
N LEU A 84 -5.93 11.49 10.58
CA LEU A 84 -5.89 11.60 9.12
C LEU A 84 -4.47 11.82 8.59
N ILE A 85 -3.71 12.74 9.22
CA ILE A 85 -2.32 13.03 8.85
C ILE A 85 -1.43 11.79 9.07
N VAL A 86 -1.56 11.12 10.21
CA VAL A 86 -0.80 9.91 10.52
C VAL A 86 -1.06 8.81 9.48
N ARG A 87 -2.32 8.59 9.10
CA ARG A 87 -2.66 7.62 8.04
C ARG A 87 -1.98 7.97 6.72
N TYR A 88 -2.03 9.24 6.32
CA TYR A 88 -1.42 9.68 5.07
C TYR A 88 0.10 9.44 5.07
N ILE A 89 0.79 9.80 6.16
CA ILE A 89 2.23 9.58 6.30
C ILE A 89 2.57 8.08 6.25
N LEU A 90 1.82 7.25 6.98
CA LEU A 90 2.03 5.80 7.01
C LEU A 90 1.83 5.17 5.63
N VAL A 91 0.80 5.60 4.87
CA VAL A 91 0.55 5.12 3.50
C VAL A 91 1.71 5.49 2.60
N LEU A 92 2.16 6.75 2.65
CA LEU A 92 3.31 7.20 1.86
C LEU A 92 4.58 6.42 2.20
N LEU A 93 4.82 6.16 3.48
CA LEU A 93 5.99 5.40 3.93
C LEU A 93 5.91 3.94 3.47
N ALA A 94 4.76 3.29 3.61
CA ALA A 94 4.54 1.93 3.14
C ALA A 94 4.74 1.82 1.62
N MET A 95 4.20 2.77 0.86
CA MET A 95 4.37 2.85 -0.59
C MET A 95 5.83 3.06 -0.98
N ALA A 96 6.51 4.02 -0.34
CA ALA A 96 7.92 4.30 -0.63
C ALA A 96 8.80 3.08 -0.35
N CYS A 97 8.67 2.46 0.83
CA CYS A 97 9.46 1.29 1.20
C CYS A 97 9.24 0.11 0.23
N THR A 98 7.99 -0.22 -0.09
CA THR A 98 7.67 -1.34 -0.98
C THR A 98 8.10 -1.09 -2.43
N LEU A 99 7.87 0.11 -2.97
CA LEU A 99 8.34 0.48 -4.31
C LEU A 99 9.87 0.47 -4.39
N THR A 100 10.57 1.03 -3.39
CA THR A 100 12.03 1.00 -3.36
C THR A 100 12.55 -0.44 -3.28
N ALA A 101 11.94 -1.31 -2.47
CA ALA A 101 12.31 -2.73 -2.41
C ALA A 101 12.22 -3.40 -3.80
N VAL A 102 11.10 -3.23 -4.50
CA VAL A 102 10.88 -3.86 -5.81
C VAL A 102 11.78 -3.24 -6.88
N LEU A 103 12.05 -1.94 -6.82
CA LEU A 103 13.02 -1.27 -7.71
C LEU A 103 14.43 -1.83 -7.55
N PHE A 104 14.91 -1.95 -6.31
CA PHE A 104 16.24 -2.53 -6.03
C PHE A 104 16.33 -3.97 -6.52
N TYR A 105 15.30 -4.78 -6.26
CA TYR A 105 15.24 -6.16 -6.75
C TYR A 105 15.24 -6.22 -8.28
N THR A 106 14.41 -5.42 -8.95
CA THR A 106 14.29 -5.43 -10.41
C THR A 106 15.58 -4.94 -11.08
N ALA A 107 16.20 -3.90 -10.53
CA ALA A 107 17.43 -3.34 -11.07
C ALA A 107 18.65 -4.27 -10.95
N LYS A 108 18.69 -5.12 -9.91
CA LYS A 108 19.86 -5.96 -9.60
C LYS A 108 19.69 -7.43 -9.94
N ILE A 109 18.51 -8.00 -9.71
CA ILE A 109 18.27 -9.46 -9.81
C ILE A 109 17.28 -9.76 -10.93
N GLY A 110 16.03 -9.30 -10.80
CA GLY A 110 14.92 -9.74 -11.65
C GLY A 110 15.02 -9.28 -13.11
N ARG A 111 15.51 -8.06 -13.37
CA ARG A 111 15.68 -7.42 -14.70
C ARG A 111 14.42 -7.38 -15.59
N MET A 112 13.24 -7.73 -15.09
CA MET A 112 11.96 -7.69 -15.81
C MET A 112 11.28 -6.31 -15.72
N TRP A 113 11.87 -5.30 -16.37
CA TRP A 113 11.41 -3.91 -16.31
C TRP A 113 9.98 -3.70 -16.85
N SER A 114 9.62 -4.36 -17.95
CA SER A 114 8.28 -4.20 -18.56
C SER A 114 7.18 -4.75 -17.67
N TYR A 115 7.39 -5.91 -17.01
CA TYR A 115 6.43 -6.48 -16.06
C TYR A 115 6.25 -5.56 -14.86
N PHE A 116 7.34 -5.06 -14.30
CA PHE A 116 7.29 -4.12 -13.18
C PHE A 116 6.51 -2.84 -13.52
N LEU A 117 6.80 -2.20 -14.66
CA LEU A 117 6.11 -0.99 -15.08
C LEU A 117 4.61 -1.23 -15.33
N ALA A 118 4.24 -2.38 -15.88
CA ALA A 118 2.83 -2.75 -16.05
C ALA A 118 2.11 -2.90 -14.70
N VAL A 119 2.73 -3.56 -13.71
CA VAL A 119 2.18 -3.69 -12.35
C VAL A 119 2.05 -2.32 -11.67
N CYS A 120 3.08 -1.48 -11.73
CA CYS A 120 3.03 -0.12 -11.19
C CYS A 120 1.91 0.71 -11.83
N SER A 121 1.77 0.63 -13.16
CA SER A 121 0.68 1.31 -13.87
C SER A 121 -0.69 0.82 -13.39
N GLY A 122 -0.87 -0.50 -13.23
CA GLY A 122 -2.12 -1.07 -12.73
C GLY A 122 -2.47 -0.56 -11.33
N VAL A 123 -1.50 -0.55 -10.41
CA VAL A 123 -1.69 -0.04 -9.05
C VAL A 123 -2.04 1.45 -9.04
N LEU A 124 -1.34 2.26 -9.84
CA LEU A 124 -1.62 3.69 -9.96
C LEU A 124 -3.01 3.95 -10.57
N CYS A 125 -3.40 3.20 -11.59
CA CYS A 125 -4.75 3.29 -12.16
C CYS A 125 -5.83 2.97 -11.14
N VAL A 126 -5.65 1.94 -10.31
CA VAL A 126 -6.58 1.60 -9.22
C VAL A 126 -6.65 2.73 -8.20
N GLN A 127 -5.50 3.30 -7.81
CA GLN A 127 -5.46 4.42 -6.87
C GLN A 127 -6.16 5.67 -7.41
N VAL A 128 -5.92 6.03 -8.68
CA VAL A 128 -6.58 7.17 -9.35
C VAL A 128 -8.08 6.92 -9.50
N GLY A 129 -8.49 5.73 -9.92
CA GLY A 129 -9.90 5.36 -10.02
C GLY A 129 -10.62 5.50 -8.68
N PHE A 130 -10.00 5.04 -7.60
CA PHE A 130 -10.51 5.21 -6.24
C PHE A 130 -10.65 6.69 -5.84
N LEU A 131 -9.62 7.52 -6.12
CA LEU A 131 -9.66 8.95 -5.83
C LEU A 131 -10.77 9.68 -6.60
N LEU A 132 -11.01 9.30 -7.86
CA LEU A 132 -12.10 9.86 -8.67
C LEU A 132 -13.46 9.52 -8.06
N VAL A 133 -13.67 8.26 -7.69
CA VAL A 133 -14.89 7.80 -7.01
C VAL A 133 -15.13 8.58 -5.72
N VAL A 134 -14.10 8.72 -4.87
CA VAL A 134 -14.19 9.52 -3.63
C VAL A 134 -14.53 10.98 -3.91
N ARG A 135 -13.94 11.58 -4.95
CA ARG A 135 -14.21 12.97 -5.34
C ARG A 135 -15.65 13.19 -5.75
N GLU A 136 -16.22 12.30 -6.54
CA GLU A 136 -17.63 12.40 -6.94
C GLU A 136 -18.55 12.27 -5.72
N PHE A 137 -18.24 11.37 -4.78
CA PHE A 137 -19.03 11.22 -3.55
C PHE A 137 -18.84 12.32 -2.50
N THR A 138 -17.72 13.06 -2.56
CA THR A 138 -17.46 14.19 -1.65
C THR A 138 -17.95 15.53 -2.20
N LYS A 139 -18.36 15.58 -3.47
CA LYS A 139 -19.01 16.75 -4.07
C LYS A 139 -20.39 16.93 -3.42
N SER A 140 -20.47 17.86 -2.46
CA SER A 140 -21.71 18.19 -1.76
C SER A 140 -22.81 18.64 -2.75
N PRO A 141 -24.08 18.18 -2.61
CA PRO A 141 -25.18 18.56 -3.50
C PRO A 141 -25.51 20.07 -3.52
N HIS A 142 -24.96 20.86 -2.60
CA HIS A 142 -25.35 22.26 -2.44
C HIS A 142 -24.68 23.26 -3.39
N SER A 143 -23.76 22.83 -4.27
CA SER A 143 -23.14 23.73 -5.26
C SER A 143 -23.94 23.79 -6.58
N GLY A 144 -25.27 23.72 -6.50
CA GLY A 144 -26.19 23.81 -7.64
C GLY A 144 -27.49 24.56 -7.32
N MET A 145 -27.56 25.25 -6.17
CA MET A 145 -28.75 26.01 -5.77
C MET A 145 -28.38 27.48 -5.50
N ILE A 146 -27.82 28.13 -6.51
CA ILE A 146 -27.90 29.59 -6.61
C ILE A 146 -29.30 29.87 -7.16
N ARG A 147 -30.17 30.32 -6.25
CA ARG A 147 -31.54 30.77 -6.49
C ARG A 147 -31.55 31.79 -7.63
N ILE A 148 -32.23 31.46 -8.72
CA ILE A 148 -32.77 32.45 -9.65
C ILE A 148 -34.15 32.81 -9.10
N GLU A 149 -34.22 33.92 -8.36
CA GLU A 149 -35.37 34.82 -8.19
C GLU A 149 -34.98 35.96 -7.25
#